data_AF-A0A8S8ZEQ5-F1
#
_entry.id   AF-A0A8S8ZEQ5-F1
#
_cell.length_a   1.000
_cell.length_b   1.000
_cell.length_c   1.000
_cell.angle_alpha   90.00
_cell.angle_beta   90.00
_cell.angle_gamma   90.00
#
_symmetry.space_group_name_H-M   'P 1'
#
loop_
_entity.id
_entity.type
_entity.pdbx_description
1 polymer ?
#
loop_
_entity_poly.entity_id
_entity_poly.type
_entity_poly.pdbx_seq_one_letter_code
_entity_poly.pdbx_strand_id
1 'polypeptide(L)'
;MASWRREPVYQRIEKPTRIDAARRVGYKAKQGVVVVRTRVRRGGLRKSKVHMKRKPSKAGIKKITMGKSIQRMAEERVSRRYPNLEVLNSYWVGEDGKNKFYEVIMLDPSHPVIKADKQLGWVSSGNSHRGRAFRGKTSAGKRGRGLMNKGKGAEKLRPSLKANKKTPASRPPKRPSD
;
A
#
# COMPACT_ATOMS: atom_id res chain seq x y z
N MET A 1 23.78 -1.55 -5.74
CA MET A 1 22.83 -0.45 -6.00
C MET A 1 22.98 0.19 -7.38
N ALA A 2 24.19 0.38 -7.90
CA ALA A 2 24.40 0.98 -9.22
C ALA A 2 23.68 0.21 -10.35
N SER A 3 23.68 -1.13 -10.29
CA SER A 3 22.94 -2.00 -11.22
C SER A 3 21.43 -1.72 -11.24
N TRP A 4 20.79 -1.56 -10.08
CA TRP A 4 19.35 -1.33 -9.96
C TRP A 4 18.87 0.01 -10.56
N ARG A 5 19.79 0.95 -10.80
CA ARG A 5 19.47 2.20 -11.51
C ARG A 5 19.28 1.96 -13.01
N ARG A 6 19.98 0.98 -13.57
CA ARG A 6 19.90 0.59 -14.98
C ARG A 6 18.79 -0.43 -15.23
N GLU A 7 18.40 -1.19 -14.21
CA GLU A 7 17.26 -2.12 -14.28
C GLU A 7 15.92 -1.41 -14.57
N PRO A 8 14.95 -2.14 -15.16
CA PRO A 8 13.57 -1.68 -15.30
C PRO A 8 12.93 -1.28 -13.97
N VAL A 9 11.90 -0.42 -14.03
CA VAL A 9 11.17 0.04 -12.83
C VAL A 9 10.46 -1.10 -12.10
N TYR A 10 10.06 -2.15 -12.83
CA TYR A 10 9.46 -3.37 -12.30
C TYR A 10 10.29 -4.54 -12.80
N GLN A 11 11.09 -5.13 -11.92
CA GLN A 11 11.91 -6.29 -12.23
C GLN A 11 11.39 -7.49 -11.45
N ARG A 12 11.01 -8.56 -12.15
CA ARG A 12 10.72 -9.84 -11.50
C ARG A 12 12.03 -10.48 -11.08
N ILE A 13 12.08 -11.00 -9.86
CA ILE A 13 13.27 -11.64 -9.32
C ILE A 13 12.89 -13.05 -8.87
N GLU A 14 13.80 -13.98 -9.09
CA GLU A 14 13.63 -15.39 -8.69
C GLU A 14 13.73 -15.57 -7.18
N LYS A 15 14.78 -14.98 -6.57
CA LYS A 15 15.03 -15.08 -5.12
C LYS A 15 14.97 -13.69 -4.46
N PRO A 16 14.31 -13.57 -3.30
CA PRO A 16 14.36 -12.36 -2.49
C PRO A 16 15.79 -11.91 -2.23
N THR A 17 16.10 -10.62 -2.37
CA THR A 17 17.42 -10.10 -2.00
C THR A 17 17.65 -10.23 -0.50
N ARG A 18 16.56 -10.10 0.27
CA ARG A 18 16.54 -10.17 1.73
C ARG A 18 15.56 -11.23 2.19
N ILE A 19 16.08 -12.45 2.34
CA ILE A 19 15.25 -13.60 2.75
C ILE A 19 14.69 -13.45 4.18
N ASP A 20 15.44 -12.80 5.07
CA ASP A 20 15.05 -12.46 6.44
C ASP A 20 13.76 -11.61 6.45
N ALA A 21 13.78 -10.51 5.70
CA ALA A 21 12.69 -9.56 5.62
C ALA A 21 11.50 -10.16 4.87
N ALA A 22 11.77 -10.91 3.80
CA ALA A 22 10.75 -11.58 3.00
C ALA A 22 9.95 -12.57 3.85
N ARG A 23 10.63 -13.45 4.61
CA ARG A 23 9.98 -14.45 5.48
C ARG A 23 9.12 -13.77 6.56
N ARG A 24 9.63 -12.70 7.18
CA ARG A 24 8.87 -11.92 8.18
C ARG A 24 7.56 -11.36 7.66
N VAL A 25 7.48 -11.01 6.37
CA VAL A 25 6.25 -10.46 5.77
C VAL A 25 5.36 -11.50 5.09
N GLY A 26 5.75 -12.78 5.12
CA GLY A 26 4.94 -13.92 4.66
C GLY A 26 5.43 -14.60 3.37
N TYR A 27 6.66 -14.35 2.92
CA TYR A 27 7.23 -15.07 1.78
C TYR A 27 7.43 -16.55 2.10
N LYS A 28 7.03 -17.41 1.16
CA LYS A 28 7.38 -18.82 1.12
C LYS A 28 7.97 -19.15 -0.26
N ALA A 29 8.99 -20.00 -0.28
CA ALA A 29 9.52 -20.55 -1.52
C ALA A 29 8.57 -21.65 -2.03
N LYS A 30 7.52 -21.25 -2.74
CA LYS A 30 6.54 -22.13 -3.39
C LYS A 30 6.22 -21.62 -4.78
N GLN A 31 5.80 -22.52 -5.66
CA GLN A 31 5.24 -22.14 -6.95
C GLN A 31 3.99 -21.27 -6.72
N GLY A 32 3.79 -20.27 -7.59
CA GLY A 32 2.75 -19.26 -7.45
C GLY A 32 3.09 -18.09 -6.52
N VAL A 33 4.23 -18.10 -5.82
CA VAL A 33 4.76 -16.91 -5.11
C VAL A 33 5.72 -16.18 -6.05
N VAL A 34 5.45 -14.89 -6.29
CA VAL A 34 6.25 -14.05 -7.18
C VAL A 34 6.79 -12.85 -6.42
N VAL A 35 8.07 -12.52 -6.63
CA VAL A 35 8.70 -11.34 -6.04
C VAL A 35 9.04 -10.35 -7.15
N VAL A 36 8.62 -9.10 -6.97
CA VAL A 36 8.90 -8.01 -7.90
C VAL A 36 9.61 -6.90 -7.16
N ARG A 37 10.81 -6.55 -7.59
CA ARG A 37 11.50 -5.34 -7.14
C ARG A 37 11.01 -4.16 -7.94
N THR A 38 10.68 -3.09 -7.22
CA THR A 38 10.26 -1.84 -7.81
C THR A 38 10.93 -0.65 -7.15
N ARG A 39 11.07 0.43 -7.93
CA ARG A 39 11.58 1.71 -7.46
C ARG A 39 10.51 2.78 -7.47
N VAL A 40 10.45 3.58 -6.41
CA VAL A 40 9.54 4.73 -6.31
C VAL A 40 10.35 5.96 -5.93
N ARG A 41 10.10 7.06 -6.66
CA ARG A 41 10.80 8.34 -6.45
C ARG A 41 10.59 8.85 -5.02
N ARG A 42 11.68 9.36 -4.43
CA ARG A 42 11.71 10.04 -3.14
C ARG A 42 11.16 11.46 -3.25
N GLY A 43 10.79 12.01 -2.09
CA GLY A 43 10.37 13.41 -1.96
C GLY A 43 8.88 13.57 -1.67
N GLY A 44 8.47 14.83 -1.53
CA GLY A 44 7.09 15.23 -1.26
C GLY A 44 6.23 15.30 -2.53
N LEU A 45 4.95 15.62 -2.32
CA LEU A 45 4.01 15.89 -3.40
C LEU A 45 4.19 17.33 -3.87
N ARG A 46 4.47 17.51 -5.15
CA ARG A 46 4.30 18.81 -5.80
C ARG A 46 2.91 18.90 -6.41
N LYS A 47 2.05 19.78 -5.88
CA LYS A 47 0.74 20.06 -6.49
C LYS A 47 0.89 20.95 -7.74
N SER A 48 -0.09 20.88 -8.65
CA SER A 48 -0.20 21.85 -9.73
C SER A 48 -0.53 23.24 -9.19
N LYS A 49 -0.05 24.29 -9.89
CA LYS A 49 -0.36 25.68 -9.54
C LYS A 49 -1.85 25.92 -9.80
N VAL A 50 -2.53 26.48 -8.80
CA VAL A 50 -3.92 26.92 -8.94
C VAL A 50 -3.90 28.36 -9.45
N HIS A 51 -4.51 28.62 -10.61
CA HIS A 51 -4.49 29.93 -11.27
C HIS A 51 -5.70 30.81 -10.92
N MET A 52 -6.74 30.25 -10.30
CA MET A 52 -8.00 30.92 -10.00
C MET A 52 -8.00 31.51 -8.58
N LYS A 53 -8.78 32.58 -8.33
CA LYS A 53 -8.92 33.29 -7.03
C LYS A 53 -9.40 32.38 -5.88
N ARG A 54 -8.49 31.56 -5.33
CA ARG A 54 -8.78 30.65 -4.20
C ARG A 54 -8.18 31.20 -2.91
N LYS A 55 -8.74 30.75 -1.78
CA LYS A 55 -8.24 31.08 -0.44
C LYS A 55 -6.73 30.76 -0.32
N PRO A 56 -5.91 31.67 0.28
CA PRO A 56 -4.47 31.47 0.41
C PRO A 56 -4.06 30.13 1.05
N SER A 57 -4.86 29.61 2.00
CA SER A 57 -4.62 28.32 2.65
C SER A 57 -4.63 27.11 1.69
N LYS A 58 -5.14 27.26 0.45
CA LYS A 58 -5.15 26.22 -0.58
C LYS A 58 -4.10 26.43 -1.67
N ALA A 59 -3.30 27.48 -1.59
CA ALA A 59 -2.28 27.83 -2.58
C ALA A 59 -0.92 27.11 -2.40
N GLY A 60 -0.77 26.27 -1.38
CA GLY A 60 0.48 25.53 -1.13
C GLY A 60 0.85 24.56 -2.27
N ILE A 61 2.12 24.58 -2.70
CA ILE A 61 2.62 23.78 -3.83
C ILE A 61 3.71 22.78 -3.43
N LYS A 62 4.84 23.26 -2.87
CA LYS A 62 6.07 22.48 -2.70
C LYS A 62 6.17 21.71 -1.37
N LYS A 63 5.64 22.27 -0.27
CA LYS A 63 5.81 21.74 1.09
C LYS A 63 4.71 20.73 1.49
N ILE A 64 4.10 20.04 0.52
CA ILE A 64 2.99 19.12 0.77
C ILE A 64 3.50 17.68 0.79
N THR A 65 3.12 16.94 1.81
CA THR A 65 3.43 15.51 1.93
C THR A 65 2.34 14.65 1.29
N MET A 66 2.72 13.46 0.83
CA MET A 66 1.76 12.49 0.29
C MET A 66 0.94 11.87 1.43
N GLY A 67 -0.37 11.72 1.23
CA GLY A 67 -1.22 10.98 2.17
C GLY A 67 -0.97 9.47 2.18
N LYS A 68 -0.29 8.93 1.16
CA LYS A 68 0.11 7.51 1.07
C LYS A 68 1.62 7.39 1.26
N SER A 69 2.05 6.36 1.99
CA SER A 69 3.46 6.03 2.10
C SER A 69 4.05 5.59 0.75
N ILE A 70 5.36 5.80 0.57
CA ILE A 70 6.09 5.37 -0.63
C ILE A 70 5.97 3.85 -0.82
N GLN A 71 6.04 3.08 0.27
CA GLN A 71 5.83 1.63 0.25
C GLN A 71 4.44 1.26 -0.28
N ARG A 72 3.37 1.93 0.17
CA ARG A 72 2.02 1.67 -0.35
C ARG A 72 1.91 2.05 -1.83
N MET A 73 2.56 3.13 -2.26
CA MET A 73 2.60 3.49 -3.68
C MET A 73 3.31 2.44 -4.52
N ALA A 74 4.37 1.82 -4.00
CA ALA A 74 5.05 0.70 -4.65
C ALA A 74 4.12 -0.50 -4.84
N GLU A 75 3.41 -0.91 -3.78
CA GLU A 75 2.42 -1.99 -3.82
C GLU A 75 1.30 -1.73 -4.85
N GLU A 76 0.74 -0.52 -4.85
CA GLU A 76 -0.32 -0.15 -5.79
C GLU A 76 0.18 -0.12 -7.24
N ARG A 77 1.40 0.34 -7.48
CA ARG A 77 2.01 0.38 -8.82
C ARG A 77 2.26 -1.03 -9.36
N VAL A 78 2.81 -1.93 -8.55
CA VAL A 78 3.05 -3.33 -8.93
C VAL A 78 1.72 -4.05 -9.18
N SER A 79 0.72 -3.85 -8.31
CA SER A 79 -0.61 -4.46 -8.49
C SER A 79 -1.32 -4.00 -9.77
N ARG A 80 -1.09 -2.77 -10.25
CA ARG A 80 -1.60 -2.33 -11.57
C ARG A 80 -0.91 -3.02 -12.73
N ARG A 81 0.39 -3.33 -12.59
CA ARG A 81 1.17 -3.99 -13.64
C ARG A 81 0.82 -5.47 -13.77
N TYR A 82 0.49 -6.13 -12.66
CA TYR A 82 0.15 -7.55 -12.60
C TYR A 82 -1.26 -7.75 -12.03
N PRO A 83 -2.32 -7.51 -12.83
CA PRO A 83 -3.71 -7.56 -12.35
C PRO A 83 -4.21 -8.98 -12.04
N ASN A 84 -3.55 -10.01 -12.57
CA ASN A 84 -3.81 -11.42 -12.30
C ASN A 84 -3.24 -11.91 -10.96
N LEU A 85 -2.34 -11.13 -10.36
CA LEU A 85 -1.65 -11.48 -9.12
C LEU A 85 -2.13 -10.58 -7.97
N GLU A 86 -2.18 -11.13 -6.77
CA GLU A 86 -2.57 -10.39 -5.57
C GLU A 86 -1.37 -10.08 -4.69
N VAL A 87 -1.25 -8.81 -4.29
CA VAL A 87 -0.17 -8.37 -3.40
C VAL A 87 -0.40 -8.92 -2.00
N LEU A 88 0.58 -9.66 -1.48
CA LEU A 88 0.59 -10.11 -0.08
C LEU A 88 1.03 -8.97 0.83
N ASN A 89 2.28 -8.53 0.67
CA ASN A 89 2.98 -7.47 1.39
C ASN A 89 4.23 -7.03 0.62
N SER A 90 4.94 -6.03 1.14
CA SER A 90 6.22 -5.57 0.62
C SER A 90 7.22 -5.30 1.75
N TYR A 91 8.50 -5.19 1.40
CA TYR A 91 9.55 -4.75 2.32
C TYR A 91 10.58 -3.86 1.61
N TRP A 92 11.28 -3.04 2.39
CA TRP A 92 12.33 -2.17 1.91
C TRP A 92 13.63 -2.94 1.72
N VAL A 93 14.32 -2.66 0.62
CA VAL A 93 15.59 -3.32 0.28
C VAL A 93 16.75 -2.34 0.26
N GLY A 94 16.51 -1.12 -0.23
CA GLY A 94 17.55 -0.12 -0.38
C GLY A 94 16.99 1.23 -0.80
N GLU A 95 17.80 2.28 -0.74
CA GLU A 95 17.47 3.59 -1.30
C GLU A 95 18.70 4.21 -1.95
N ASP A 96 18.46 5.03 -2.97
CA ASP A 96 19.46 5.97 -3.49
C ASP A 96 18.97 7.41 -3.28
N GLY A 97 19.72 8.40 -3.76
CA GLY A 97 19.35 9.82 -3.59
C GLY A 97 18.01 10.19 -4.26
N LYS A 98 17.56 9.45 -5.28
CA LYS A 98 16.37 9.78 -6.08
C LYS A 98 15.17 8.86 -5.80
N ASN A 99 15.40 7.61 -5.40
CA ASN A 99 14.42 6.53 -5.37
C ASN A 99 14.59 5.66 -4.11
N LYS A 100 13.49 5.06 -3.67
CA LYS A 100 13.47 3.95 -2.71
C LYS A 100 13.09 2.66 -3.44
N PHE A 101 13.78 1.58 -3.11
CA PHE A 101 13.57 0.26 -3.68
C PHE A 101 12.82 -0.63 -2.68
N TYR A 102 11.78 -1.29 -3.17
CA TYR A 102 10.96 -2.23 -2.42
C TYR A 102 10.84 -3.53 -3.20
N GLU A 103 10.82 -4.64 -2.48
CA GLU A 103 10.40 -5.93 -3.02
C GLU A 103 8.97 -6.19 -2.57
N VAL A 104 8.10 -6.37 -3.56
CA VAL A 104 6.68 -6.66 -3.39
C VAL A 104 6.48 -8.15 -3.64
N ILE A 105 5.92 -8.83 -2.65
CA ILE A 105 5.56 -10.24 -2.75
C ILE A 105 4.12 -10.31 -3.23
N MET A 106 3.92 -11.05 -4.31
CA MET A 106 2.62 -11.33 -4.89
C MET A 106 2.36 -12.82 -4.89
N LEU A 107 1.08 -13.17 -4.88
CA LEU A 107 0.58 -14.52 -4.94
C LEU A 107 -0.26 -14.65 -6.20
N ASP A 108 -0.15 -15.80 -6.86
CA ASP A 108 -1.05 -16.22 -7.92
C ASP A 108 -2.25 -16.95 -7.31
N PRO A 109 -3.46 -16.35 -7.29
CA PRO A 109 -4.64 -17.00 -6.74
C PRO A 109 -5.12 -18.17 -7.59
N SER A 110 -4.76 -18.23 -8.88
CA SER A 110 -5.20 -19.28 -9.80
C SER A 110 -4.42 -20.59 -9.63
N HIS A 111 -3.21 -20.51 -9.09
CA HIS A 111 -2.26 -21.62 -9.03
C HIS A 111 -2.64 -22.68 -7.97
N PRO A 112 -2.68 -23.98 -8.31
CA PRO A 112 -3.15 -25.05 -7.42
C PRO A 112 -2.36 -25.14 -6.10
N VAL A 113 -1.04 -24.92 -6.15
CA VAL A 113 -0.19 -24.95 -4.95
C VAL A 113 -0.58 -23.87 -3.94
N ILE A 114 -1.01 -22.71 -4.41
CA ILE A 114 -1.48 -21.61 -3.54
C ILE A 114 -2.87 -21.93 -2.99
N LYS A 115 -3.76 -22.47 -3.83
CA LYS A 115 -5.12 -22.87 -3.42
C LYS A 115 -5.12 -23.93 -2.32
N ALA A 116 -4.24 -24.92 -2.43
CA ALA A 116 -4.11 -25.99 -1.45
C ALA A 116 -3.37 -25.57 -0.15
N ASP A 117 -2.65 -24.43 -0.14
CA ASP A 117 -1.89 -24.00 1.03
C ASP A 117 -2.79 -23.44 2.13
N LYS A 118 -2.72 -24.04 3.33
CA LYS A 118 -3.52 -23.63 4.49
C LYS A 118 -3.28 -22.17 4.95
N GLN A 119 -2.10 -21.60 4.69
CA GLN A 119 -1.73 -20.24 5.14
C GLN A 119 -1.89 -19.17 4.06
N LEU A 120 -1.79 -19.55 2.77
CA LEU A 120 -1.88 -18.63 1.63
C LEU A 120 -3.19 -18.76 0.85
N GLY A 121 -3.90 -19.88 0.95
CA GLY A 121 -5.10 -20.19 0.17
C GLY A 121 -6.25 -19.21 0.34
N TRP A 122 -6.29 -18.46 1.45
CA TRP A 122 -7.26 -17.36 1.64
C TRP A 122 -7.17 -16.30 0.53
N VAL A 123 -6.04 -16.17 -0.17
CA VAL A 123 -5.94 -15.23 -1.30
C VAL A 123 -6.83 -15.65 -2.49
N SER A 124 -7.08 -16.96 -2.63
CA SER A 124 -7.96 -17.53 -3.64
C SER A 124 -9.42 -17.64 -3.20
N SER A 125 -9.72 -17.47 -1.90
CA SER A 125 -11.09 -17.56 -1.39
C SER A 125 -11.88 -16.30 -1.72
N GLY A 126 -12.48 -16.29 -2.91
CA GLY A 126 -13.44 -15.29 -3.38
C GLY A 126 -12.88 -13.89 -3.66
N ASN A 127 -13.77 -12.96 -3.99
CA ASN A 127 -13.41 -11.61 -4.44
C ASN A 127 -13.04 -10.65 -3.27
N SER A 128 -13.19 -11.09 -2.02
CA SER A 128 -13.00 -10.25 -0.83
C SER A 128 -11.56 -9.76 -0.67
N HIS A 129 -10.60 -10.51 -1.22
CA HIS A 129 -9.16 -10.27 -1.19
C HIS A 129 -8.61 -9.66 -2.50
N ARG A 130 -9.47 -9.37 -3.49
CA ARG A 130 -9.04 -8.73 -4.73
C ARG A 130 -8.62 -7.27 -4.54
N GLY A 131 -7.51 -6.82 -5.11
CA GLY A 131 -7.06 -5.43 -5.03
C GLY A 131 -6.78 -4.95 -3.60
N ARG A 132 -6.14 -5.79 -2.77
CA ARG A 132 -5.80 -5.45 -1.36
C ARG A 132 -4.94 -4.21 -1.25
N ALA A 133 -3.98 -4.04 -2.16
CA ALA A 133 -3.07 -2.90 -2.19
C ALA A 133 -3.84 -1.57 -2.33
N PHE A 134 -4.78 -1.50 -3.28
CA PHE A 134 -5.57 -0.29 -3.54
C PHE A 134 -6.45 0.10 -2.34
N ARG A 135 -7.05 -0.89 -1.68
CA ARG A 135 -7.90 -0.72 -0.51
C ARG A 135 -7.12 -0.48 0.80
N GLY A 136 -5.79 -0.55 0.76
CA GLY A 136 -4.95 -0.37 1.94
C GLY A 136 -5.14 -1.47 2.98
N LYS A 137 -5.32 -2.72 2.52
CA LYS A 137 -5.42 -3.91 3.39
C LYS A 137 -4.05 -4.58 3.65
N THR A 138 -3.01 -4.18 2.92
CA THR A 138 -1.61 -4.56 3.15
C THR A 138 -1.07 -3.94 4.45
N SER A 139 0.06 -4.44 4.95
CA SER A 139 0.73 -3.88 6.14
C SER A 139 1.04 -2.39 6.00
N ALA A 140 1.60 -1.96 4.85
CA ALA A 140 1.86 -0.56 4.53
C ALA A 140 0.58 0.28 4.49
N GLY A 141 -0.50 -0.28 3.94
CA GLY A 141 -1.83 0.33 3.92
C GLY A 141 -2.43 0.52 5.32
N LYS A 142 -2.37 -0.52 6.16
CA LYS A 142 -2.84 -0.47 7.55
C LYS A 142 -2.05 0.56 8.38
N ARG A 143 -0.73 0.63 8.21
CA ARG A 143 0.13 1.64 8.85
C ARG A 143 -0.29 3.05 8.44
N GLY A 144 -0.46 3.30 7.14
CA GLY A 144 -0.91 4.62 6.64
C GLY A 144 -2.32 5.02 7.08
N ARG A 145 -3.16 4.07 7.49
CA ARG A 145 -4.49 4.32 8.06
C ARG A 145 -4.48 4.48 9.58
N GLY A 146 -3.32 4.36 10.24
CA GLY A 146 -3.18 4.38 11.70
C GLY A 146 -3.81 3.16 12.39
N LEU A 147 -4.03 2.05 11.67
CA LEU A 147 -4.72 0.87 12.22
C LEU A 147 -3.81 -0.09 13.00
N MET A 148 -2.51 0.22 13.08
CA MET A 148 -1.56 -0.52 13.91
C MET A 148 -1.77 -0.28 15.41
N ASN A 149 -2.27 0.92 15.77
CA ASN A 149 -2.55 1.28 17.15
C ASN A 149 -4.02 0.99 17.51
N LYS A 150 -4.28 0.70 18.79
CA LYS A 150 -5.60 0.46 19.37
C LYS A 150 -5.72 1.22 20.69
N GLY A 151 -6.94 1.47 21.15
CA GLY A 151 -7.21 2.19 22.39
C GLY A 151 -7.15 3.71 22.22
N LYS A 152 -6.66 4.40 23.27
CA LYS A 152 -6.68 5.86 23.37
C LYS A 152 -5.96 6.52 22.19
N GLY A 153 -6.63 7.45 21.50
CA GLY A 153 -6.13 8.17 20.32
C GLY A 153 -6.38 7.47 18.97
N ALA A 154 -6.85 6.22 18.95
CA ALA A 154 -7.20 5.47 17.74
C ALA A 154 -8.72 5.31 17.54
N GLU A 155 -9.56 5.82 18.44
CA GLU A 155 -11.01 5.66 18.46
C GLU A 155 -11.63 6.22 17.17
N LYS A 156 -11.17 7.41 16.76
CA LYS A 156 -11.66 8.08 15.55
C LYS A 156 -11.19 7.44 14.25
N LEU A 157 -10.18 6.55 14.31
CA LEU A 157 -9.59 5.91 13.13
C LEU A 157 -10.31 4.61 12.73
N ARG A 158 -11.06 4.01 13.65
CA ARG A 158 -11.67 2.68 13.49
C ARG A 158 -13.19 2.76 13.28
N PRO A 159 -13.79 1.84 12.48
CA PRO A 159 -13.14 0.87 11.59
C PRO A 159 -12.48 1.54 10.36
N SER A 160 -12.95 2.75 10.02
CA SER A 160 -12.29 3.68 9.10
C SER A 160 -12.74 5.11 9.42
N LEU A 161 -11.93 6.11 9.06
CA LEU A 161 -12.26 7.53 9.23
C LEU A 161 -13.63 7.90 8.64
N LYS A 162 -13.98 7.37 7.46
CA LYS A 162 -15.26 7.67 6.79
C LYS A 162 -16.44 6.99 7.48
N ALA A 163 -16.25 5.77 7.98
CA ALA A 163 -17.29 5.05 8.70
C ALA A 163 -17.59 5.73 10.05
N ASN A 164 -16.56 6.12 10.80
CA ASN A 164 -16.73 6.80 12.09
C ASN A 164 -17.51 8.12 11.94
N LYS A 165 -17.18 8.94 10.92
CA LYS A 165 -17.90 10.19 10.61
C LYS A 165 -19.39 10.02 10.26
N LYS A 166 -19.83 8.81 9.95
CA LYS A 166 -21.23 8.52 9.62
C LYS A 166 -22.03 8.03 10.82
N THR A 167 -21.37 7.71 11.93
CA THR A 167 -22.03 7.20 13.14
C THR A 167 -22.85 8.32 13.79
N PRO A 168 -24.08 8.05 14.29
CA PRO A 168 -24.96 9.05 14.87
C PRO A 168 -24.31 9.89 15.97
N ALA A 169 -23.49 9.26 16.82
CA ALA A 169 -22.73 9.92 17.89
C ALA A 169 -21.71 10.99 17.41
N SER A 170 -21.41 11.04 16.11
CA SER A 170 -20.49 12.02 15.50
C SER A 170 -21.20 13.11 14.69
N ARG A 171 -22.53 13.03 14.54
CA ARG A 171 -23.32 14.03 13.81
C ARG A 171 -23.72 15.15 14.77
N PRO A 172 -23.64 16.43 14.35
CA PRO A 172 -24.23 17.51 15.14
C PRO A 172 -25.75 17.29 15.26
N PRO A 173 -26.38 17.69 16.39
CA PRO A 173 -27.82 17.61 16.54
C PRO A 173 -28.51 18.32 15.38
N LYS A 174 -29.58 17.72 14.85
CA LYS A 174 -30.42 18.40 13.84
C LYS A 174 -30.94 19.67 14.51
N ARG A 175 -30.77 20.82 13.86
CA ARG A 175 -31.44 22.05 14.31
C ARG A 175 -32.96 21.81 14.23
N PRO A 176 -33.74 22.31 15.20
CA PRO A 176 -35.19 22.34 15.07
C PRO A 176 -35.57 23.03 13.75
N SER A 177 -36.59 22.52 13.08
CA SER A 177 -37.25 23.26 12.01
C SER A 177 -38.15 24.32 12.66
N ASP A 178 -37.90 25.58 12.35
CA ASP A 178 -38.83 26.68 12.63
C ASP A 178 -40.10 26.54 11.78
#